data_AF-A0A7V8YT22-F1
#
_entry.id   AF-A0A7V8YT22-F1
#
_cell.length_a   1.000
_cell.length_b   1.000
_cell.length_c   1.000
_cell.angle_alpha   90.00
_cell.angle_beta   90.00
_cell.angle_gamma   90.00
#
_symmetry.space_group_name_H-M   'P 1'
#
loop_
_entity.id
_entity.type
_entity.pdbx_description
1 polymer ?
#
loop_
_entity_poly.entity_id
_entity_poly.type
_entity_poly.pdbx_seq_one_letter_code
_entity_poly.pdbx_strand_id
1 'polypeptide(L)'
;MRVGISLLTLVPGEIGGAETAARGLCAGLAEEGTLDYEAFVPPVARGAGEGLPETVVVEYRAARTAPQRAVAMGLGALRPGRLRRAYAGLDAVHYPLTIALPTLALPSVVTVHDLQHLELPHLFSRAERLFRRRMHEGSARRADAVVVPSQFVRRAVVERLGLSPERVHAIPWGIDHGRFSPGDGSREGFLLYPARPWPHKNHERLFEAFALLRRERPELELVLTGGGHAGRPVPEGVTVKGLVSADELVS
;
A
#
# COMPACT_ATOMS: atom_id res chain seq x y z
N MET A 1 5.90 1.56 -26.48
CA MET A 1 5.64 0.45 -25.54
C MET A 1 4.45 0.85 -24.69
N ARG A 2 3.41 0.03 -24.65
CA ARG A 2 2.18 0.25 -23.88
C ARG A 2 2.19 -0.58 -22.60
N VAL A 3 2.11 0.08 -21.46
CA VAL A 3 2.29 -0.52 -20.13
C VAL A 3 1.00 -0.37 -19.33
N GLY A 4 0.44 -1.50 -18.87
CA GLY A 4 -0.72 -1.48 -18.00
C GLY A 4 -0.35 -1.37 -16.53
N ILE A 5 -0.98 -0.46 -15.79
CA ILE A 5 -0.88 -0.37 -14.33
C ILE A 5 -2.12 -1.04 -13.71
N SER A 6 -1.94 -2.25 -13.18
CA SER A 6 -3.04 -3.06 -12.66
C SER A 6 -3.37 -2.71 -11.21
N LEU A 7 -4.38 -1.87 -11.04
CA LEU A 7 -4.98 -1.52 -9.76
C LEU A 7 -6.16 -2.43 -9.40
N LEU A 8 -6.30 -3.57 -10.08
CA LEU A 8 -7.52 -4.38 -10.05
C LEU A 8 -7.93 -4.85 -8.63
N THR A 9 -6.96 -5.07 -7.75
CA THR A 9 -7.22 -5.51 -6.37
C THR A 9 -7.41 -4.36 -5.38
N LEU A 10 -7.50 -3.11 -5.86
CA LEU A 10 -7.69 -1.92 -5.04
C LEU A 10 -9.09 -1.90 -4.41
N VAL A 11 -9.14 -1.59 -3.12
CA VAL A 11 -10.37 -1.28 -2.39
C VAL A 11 -10.11 0.04 -1.67
N PRO A 12 -10.70 1.14 -2.14
CA PRO A 12 -10.39 2.47 -1.60
C PRO A 12 -10.60 2.57 -0.09
N GLY A 13 -9.61 3.14 0.61
CA GLY A 13 -9.63 3.36 2.06
C GLY A 13 -9.27 2.14 2.92
N GLU A 14 -9.29 0.94 2.33
CA GLU A 14 -9.01 -0.32 3.05
C GLU A 14 -7.54 -0.73 2.97
N ILE A 15 -6.83 -0.38 1.89
CA ILE A 15 -5.47 -0.88 1.61
C ILE A 15 -4.37 -0.05 2.29
N GLY A 16 -4.65 1.21 2.65
CA GLY A 16 -3.73 2.07 3.39
C GLY A 16 -2.54 2.52 2.54
N GLY A 17 -1.32 2.49 3.08
CA GLY A 17 -0.14 3.06 2.42
C GLY A 17 0.17 2.48 1.04
N ALA A 18 -0.18 1.21 0.78
CA ALA A 18 -0.02 0.61 -0.55
C ALA A 18 -0.96 1.23 -1.60
N GLU A 19 -2.15 1.71 -1.21
CA GLU A 19 -3.02 2.48 -2.08
C GLU A 19 -2.42 3.86 -2.38
N THR A 20 -1.94 4.57 -1.34
CA THR A 20 -1.28 5.87 -1.52
C THR A 20 -0.07 5.75 -2.46
N ALA A 21 0.77 4.72 -2.28
CA ALA A 21 1.91 4.48 -3.15
C ALA A 21 1.50 4.15 -4.59
N ALA A 22 0.45 3.34 -4.79
CA ALA A 22 -0.02 2.98 -6.12
C ALA A 22 -0.64 4.18 -6.87
N ARG A 23 -1.43 5.00 -6.17
CA ARG A 23 -2.00 6.24 -6.71
C ARG A 23 -0.90 7.26 -7.05
N GLY A 24 0.04 7.47 -6.13
CA GLY A 24 1.19 8.36 -6.34
C GLY A 24 2.08 7.89 -7.50
N LEU A 25 2.25 6.58 -7.68
CA LEU A 25 2.90 6.02 -8.87
C LEU A 25 2.15 6.41 -10.15
N CYS A 26 0.83 6.22 -10.20
CA CYS A 26 0.05 6.59 -11.38
C CYS A 26 0.14 8.10 -11.69
N ALA A 27 0.03 8.95 -10.66
CA ALA A 27 0.18 10.40 -10.80
C ALA A 27 1.55 10.78 -11.38
N GLY A 28 2.63 10.24 -10.81
CA GLY A 28 3.99 10.50 -11.30
C GLY A 28 4.22 9.98 -12.72
N LEU A 29 3.59 8.86 -13.11
CA LEU A 29 3.65 8.36 -14.49
C LEU A 29 2.82 9.21 -15.46
N ALA A 30 1.73 9.82 -15.01
CA ALA A 30 0.94 10.73 -15.83
C ALA A 30 1.70 12.04 -16.11
N GLU A 31 2.48 12.50 -15.14
CA GLU A 31 3.25 13.75 -15.22
C GLU A 31 4.58 13.57 -15.94
N GLU A 32 5.38 12.58 -15.54
CA GLU A 32 6.78 12.42 -15.95
C GLU A 32 7.03 11.15 -16.79
N GLY A 33 6.00 10.34 -17.01
CA GLY A 33 6.13 9.08 -17.72
C GLY A 33 6.45 9.27 -19.20
N THR A 34 7.44 8.51 -19.69
CA THR A 34 7.89 8.60 -21.10
C THR A 34 7.32 7.51 -22.02
N LEU A 35 6.37 6.71 -21.55
CA LEU A 35 5.75 5.60 -22.28
C LEU A 35 4.23 5.77 -22.34
N ASP A 36 3.56 4.90 -23.07
CA ASP A 36 2.10 4.85 -23.08
C ASP A 36 1.62 4.03 -21.88
N TYR A 37 0.95 4.68 -20.93
CA TYR A 37 0.48 4.07 -19.68
C TYR A 37 -1.04 4.05 -19.61
N GLU A 38 -1.59 2.95 -19.11
CA GLU A 38 -3.02 2.81 -18.87
C GLU A 38 -3.31 2.14 -17.54
N ALA A 39 -4.17 2.73 -16.73
CA ALA A 39 -4.58 2.18 -15.45
C ALA A 39 -5.79 1.24 -15.60
N PHE A 40 -5.67 0.04 -15.03
CA PHE A 40 -6.74 -0.97 -15.00
C PHE A 40 -7.34 -1.03 -13.61
N VAL A 41 -8.57 -0.53 -13.47
CA VAL A 41 -9.21 -0.33 -12.16
C VAL A 41 -10.46 -1.20 -12.00
N PRO A 42 -10.79 -1.66 -10.78
CA PRO A 42 -12.09 -2.25 -10.51
C PRO A 42 -13.18 -1.15 -10.48
N PRO A 43 -14.47 -1.47 -10.68
CA PRO A 43 -15.54 -0.48 -10.73
C PRO A 43 -15.65 0.45 -9.51
N VAL A 44 -15.22 -0.04 -8.33
CA VAL A 44 -15.24 0.69 -7.06
C VAL A 44 -14.11 1.71 -6.91
N ALA A 45 -13.10 1.67 -7.78
CA ALA A 45 -11.90 2.51 -7.69
C ALA A 45 -11.63 3.29 -8.99
N ARG A 46 -12.70 3.68 -9.69
CA ARG A 46 -12.60 4.66 -10.78
C ARG A 46 -11.94 5.95 -10.27
N GLY A 47 -11.03 6.52 -11.06
CA GLY A 47 -10.22 7.68 -10.69
C GLY A 47 -8.94 7.32 -9.93
N ALA A 48 -8.66 6.04 -9.67
CA ALA A 48 -7.41 5.62 -9.02
C ALA A 48 -6.17 5.67 -9.93
N GLY A 49 -6.36 5.90 -11.23
CA GLY A 49 -5.29 6.16 -12.20
C GLY A 49 -4.70 7.56 -12.11
N GLU A 50 -5.24 8.47 -11.29
CA GLU A 50 -4.66 9.79 -10.97
C GLU A 50 -4.10 10.55 -12.19
N GLY A 51 -4.87 10.62 -13.28
CA GLY A 51 -4.50 11.31 -14.52
C GLY A 51 -4.13 10.40 -15.69
N LEU A 52 -3.83 9.12 -15.44
CA LEU A 52 -3.66 8.13 -16.50
C LEU A 52 -5.00 7.79 -17.19
N PRO A 53 -5.00 7.45 -18.50
CA PRO A 53 -6.13 6.78 -19.13
C PRO A 53 -6.57 5.55 -18.34
N GLU A 54 -7.88 5.38 -18.13
CA GLU A 54 -8.42 4.29 -17.31
C GLU A 54 -9.30 3.32 -18.11
N THR A 55 -9.00 2.02 -17.98
CA THR A 55 -9.93 0.94 -18.30
C THR A 55 -10.56 0.39 -17.03
N VAL A 56 -11.89 0.53 -16.92
CA VAL A 56 -12.67 -0.07 -15.83
C VAL A 56 -12.97 -1.53 -16.18
N VAL A 57 -12.40 -2.46 -15.41
CA VAL A 57 -12.54 -3.91 -15.63
C VAL A 57 -13.81 -4.41 -14.93
N VAL A 58 -14.95 -4.29 -15.60
CA VAL A 58 -16.28 -4.64 -15.06
C VAL A 58 -16.44 -6.12 -14.75
N GLU A 59 -15.64 -7.00 -15.36
CA GLU A 59 -15.64 -8.42 -15.06
C GLU A 59 -15.00 -8.76 -13.71
N TYR A 60 -14.27 -7.82 -13.11
CA TYR A 60 -13.79 -7.97 -11.75
C TYR A 60 -14.88 -7.53 -10.77
N ARG A 61 -15.22 -8.44 -9.85
CA ARG A 61 -16.28 -8.20 -8.86
C ARG A 61 -15.90 -7.01 -7.98
N ALA A 62 -16.77 -6.00 -7.93
CA ALA A 62 -16.70 -4.90 -6.99
C ALA A 62 -16.58 -5.39 -5.54
N ALA A 63 -15.65 -4.80 -4.79
CA ALA A 63 -15.42 -5.08 -3.38
C ALA A 63 -15.19 -3.77 -2.62
N ARG A 64 -15.89 -3.57 -1.50
CA ARG A 64 -15.77 -2.38 -0.65
C ARG A 64 -15.16 -2.68 0.72
N THR A 65 -14.88 -3.95 1.01
CA THR A 65 -14.33 -4.41 2.28
C THR A 65 -13.29 -5.51 2.06
N ALA A 66 -12.42 -5.75 3.04
CA ALA A 66 -11.43 -6.83 2.96
C ALA A 66 -12.03 -8.24 2.70
N PRO A 67 -13.13 -8.67 3.34
CA PRO A 67 -13.77 -9.97 3.02
C PRO A 67 -14.30 -10.02 1.58
N GLN A 68 -14.95 -8.95 1.11
CA GLN A 68 -15.43 -8.89 -0.27
C GLN A 68 -14.26 -8.94 -1.28
N ARG A 69 -13.13 -8.32 -0.94
CA ARG A 69 -11.91 -8.34 -1.74
C ARG A 69 -11.37 -9.75 -1.88
N ALA A 70 -11.33 -10.53 -0.80
CA ALA A 70 -10.90 -11.93 -0.84
C ALA A 70 -11.78 -12.77 -1.79
N VAL A 71 -13.10 -12.58 -1.73
CA VAL A 71 -14.04 -13.25 -2.65
C VAL A 71 -13.83 -12.82 -4.10
N ALA A 72 -13.67 -11.52 -4.36
CA ALA A 72 -13.42 -10.99 -5.69
C ALA A 72 -12.12 -11.54 -6.29
N MET A 73 -11.04 -11.58 -5.51
CA MET A 73 -9.77 -12.18 -5.92
C MET A 73 -9.91 -13.67 -6.22
N GLY A 74 -10.63 -14.41 -5.36
CA GLY A 74 -10.89 -15.84 -5.57
C GLY A 74 -11.63 -16.11 -6.88
N LEU A 75 -12.71 -15.35 -7.15
CA LEU A 75 -13.47 -15.46 -8.39
C LEU A 75 -12.63 -15.06 -9.62
N GLY A 76 -11.84 -14.00 -9.51
CA GLY A 76 -10.95 -13.55 -10.58
C GLY A 76 -9.87 -14.57 -10.91
N ALA A 77 -9.32 -15.25 -9.90
CA ALA A 77 -8.35 -16.33 -10.08
C ALA A 77 -8.96 -17.58 -10.74
N LEU A 78 -10.25 -17.87 -10.49
CA LEU A 78 -10.99 -18.99 -11.09
C LEU A 78 -11.48 -18.69 -12.52
N ARG A 79 -11.65 -17.42 -12.90
CA ARG A 79 -12.13 -17.02 -14.23
C ARG A 79 -11.20 -16.00 -14.91
N PRO A 80 -9.91 -16.34 -15.10
CA PRO A 80 -8.91 -15.37 -15.56
C PRO A 80 -9.15 -14.93 -17.01
N GLY A 81 -9.72 -15.78 -17.87
CA GLY A 81 -9.86 -15.50 -19.30
C GLY A 81 -10.60 -14.20 -19.62
N ARG A 82 -11.67 -13.88 -18.87
CA ARG A 82 -12.41 -12.63 -19.08
C ARG A 82 -11.59 -11.42 -18.64
N LEU A 83 -10.94 -11.51 -17.49
CA LEU A 83 -10.06 -10.45 -16.97
C LEU A 83 -8.88 -10.19 -17.90
N ARG A 84 -8.26 -11.25 -18.45
CA ARG A 84 -7.10 -11.14 -19.35
C ARG A 84 -7.42 -10.38 -20.63
N ARG A 85 -8.66 -10.46 -21.14
CA ARG A 85 -9.06 -9.74 -22.36
C ARG A 85 -9.02 -8.22 -22.18
N ALA A 86 -9.24 -7.71 -20.98
CA ALA A 86 -9.11 -6.29 -20.71
C ALA A 86 -7.67 -5.79 -20.96
N TYR A 87 -6.66 -6.64 -20.77
CA TYR A 87 -5.24 -6.32 -20.91
C TYR A 87 -4.69 -6.60 -22.32
N ALA A 88 -5.56 -6.76 -23.33
CA ALA A 88 -5.13 -7.04 -24.69
C ALA A 88 -4.39 -5.85 -25.32
N GLY A 89 -3.32 -6.11 -26.06
CA GLY A 89 -2.53 -5.08 -26.74
C GLY A 89 -1.54 -4.33 -25.86
N LEU A 90 -1.30 -4.80 -24.63
CA LEU A 90 -0.21 -4.32 -23.79
C LEU A 90 1.10 -5.05 -24.10
N ASP A 91 2.21 -4.34 -23.96
CA ASP A 91 3.56 -4.91 -24.07
C ASP A 91 4.10 -5.37 -22.69
N ALA A 92 3.66 -4.73 -21.60
CA ALA A 92 4.05 -5.06 -20.24
C ALA A 92 2.96 -4.67 -19.22
N VAL A 93 3.07 -5.19 -17.99
CA VAL A 93 2.14 -4.89 -16.89
C VAL A 93 2.87 -4.67 -15.57
N HIS A 94 2.45 -3.69 -14.80
CA HIS A 94 2.89 -3.46 -13.42
C HIS A 94 1.73 -3.67 -12.46
N TYR A 95 1.92 -4.53 -11.44
CA TYR A 95 1.00 -4.76 -10.34
C TYR A 95 1.51 -4.07 -9.06
N PRO A 96 1.13 -2.80 -8.79
CA PRO A 96 1.65 -2.05 -7.65
C PRO A 96 1.06 -2.48 -6.29
N LEU A 97 0.11 -3.44 -6.26
CA LEU A 97 -0.60 -3.89 -5.05
C LEU A 97 -0.21 -5.31 -4.61
N THR A 98 1.03 -5.74 -4.88
CA THR A 98 1.67 -7.01 -4.46
C THR A 98 1.07 -8.30 -5.05
N ILE A 99 -0.16 -8.27 -5.56
CA ILE A 99 -0.84 -9.44 -6.14
C ILE A 99 -1.00 -9.25 -7.65
N ALA A 100 -0.43 -10.18 -8.43
CA ALA A 100 -0.57 -10.24 -9.88
C ALA A 100 -1.87 -10.96 -10.28
N LEU A 101 -2.97 -10.20 -10.37
CA LEU A 101 -4.29 -10.71 -10.76
C LEU A 101 -4.94 -9.82 -11.82
N PRO A 102 -5.34 -10.37 -13.00
CA PRO A 102 -5.04 -11.72 -13.48
C PRO A 102 -3.53 -11.89 -13.72
N THR A 103 -3.01 -13.10 -13.62
CA THR A 103 -1.66 -13.40 -14.14
C THR A 103 -1.70 -13.40 -15.66
N LEU A 104 -0.85 -12.59 -16.29
CA LEU A 104 -0.74 -12.39 -17.73
C LEU A 104 0.50 -13.09 -18.30
N ALA A 105 0.50 -13.38 -19.60
CA ALA A 105 1.65 -13.89 -20.35
C ALA A 105 2.40 -12.71 -21.00
N LEU A 106 2.73 -11.71 -20.18
CA LEU A 106 3.43 -10.49 -20.57
C LEU A 106 4.58 -10.26 -19.58
N PRO A 107 5.65 -9.56 -20.01
CA PRO A 107 6.62 -8.98 -19.09
C PRO A 107 5.91 -8.25 -17.95
N SER A 108 6.25 -8.60 -16.71
CA SER A 108 5.51 -8.17 -15.54
C SER A 108 6.39 -7.66 -14.41
N VAL A 109 5.94 -6.58 -13.80
CA VAL A 109 6.53 -6.00 -12.59
C VAL A 109 5.55 -6.15 -11.45
N VAL A 110 6.01 -6.53 -10.26
CA VAL A 110 5.20 -6.55 -9.04
C VAL A 110 5.84 -5.67 -7.98
N THR A 111 5.05 -4.80 -7.35
CA THR A 111 5.51 -4.06 -6.16
C THR A 111 5.24 -4.85 -4.89
N VAL A 112 6.29 -5.18 -4.14
CA VAL A 112 6.19 -5.80 -2.81
C VAL A 112 6.45 -4.74 -1.75
N HIS A 113 5.40 -4.40 -1.00
CA HIS A 113 5.46 -3.35 0.03
C HIS A 113 6.19 -3.81 1.30
N ASP A 114 5.98 -5.06 1.70
CA ASP A 114 6.61 -5.70 2.85
C ASP A 114 6.50 -7.22 2.78
N LEU A 115 7.19 -7.90 3.69
CA LEU A 115 7.05 -9.33 3.95
C LEU A 115 6.67 -9.59 5.41
N GLN A 116 5.77 -8.77 5.97
CA GLN A 116 5.40 -8.83 7.38
C GLN A 116 4.96 -10.23 7.83
N HIS A 117 4.32 -11.01 6.95
CA HIS A 117 3.88 -12.37 7.27
C HIS A 117 5.01 -13.39 7.46
N LEU A 118 6.21 -13.06 7.00
CA LEU A 118 7.43 -13.83 7.19
C LEU A 118 8.28 -13.30 8.36
N GLU A 119 8.29 -11.98 8.55
CA GLU A 119 9.06 -11.33 9.62
C GLU A 119 8.37 -11.40 10.98
N LEU A 120 7.05 -11.22 10.99
CA LEU A 120 6.19 -11.21 12.20
C LEU A 120 5.09 -12.27 12.09
N PRO A 121 5.44 -13.56 11.92
CA PRO A 121 4.48 -14.61 11.60
C PRO A 121 3.46 -14.90 12.71
N HIS A 122 3.68 -14.39 13.92
CA HIS A 122 2.77 -14.48 15.06
C HIS A 122 1.60 -13.49 14.98
N LEU A 123 1.71 -12.45 14.14
CA LEU A 123 0.64 -11.48 13.88
C LEU A 123 -0.36 -11.94 12.81
N PHE A 124 -0.16 -13.12 12.23
CA PHE A 124 -0.97 -13.63 11.13
C PHE A 124 -1.46 -15.05 11.46
N SER A 125 -2.73 -15.31 11.18
CA SER A 125 -3.29 -16.66 11.23
C SER A 125 -2.61 -17.58 10.21
N ARG A 126 -2.70 -18.90 10.44
CA ARG A 126 -2.17 -19.90 9.49
C ARG A 126 -2.78 -19.73 8.10
N ALA A 127 -4.08 -19.41 8.02
CA ALA A 127 -4.79 -19.19 6.77
C ALA A 127 -4.26 -17.96 6.01
N GLU A 128 -4.04 -16.84 6.71
CA GLU A 128 -3.48 -15.62 6.10
C GLU A 128 -2.06 -15.84 5.59
N ARG A 129 -1.21 -16.56 6.35
CA ARG A 129 0.14 -16.90 5.89
C ARG A 129 0.11 -17.79 4.65
N LEU A 130 -0.77 -18.79 4.61
CA LEU A 130 -0.93 -19.64 3.42
C LEU A 130 -1.41 -18.82 2.21
N PHE A 131 -2.38 -17.93 2.41
CA PHE A 131 -2.87 -17.02 1.37
C PHE A 131 -1.76 -16.12 0.84
N ARG A 132 -1.00 -15.46 1.71
CA ARG A 132 0.11 -14.57 1.33
C ARG A 132 1.24 -15.33 0.65
N ARG A 133 1.58 -16.54 1.13
CA ARG A 133 2.53 -17.43 0.45
C ARG A 133 2.11 -17.74 -0.99
N ARG A 134 0.83 -18.06 -1.20
CA ARG A 134 0.33 -18.40 -2.54
C ARG A 134 0.19 -17.18 -3.45
N MET A 135 -0.35 -16.08 -2.92
CA MET A 135 -0.71 -14.91 -3.73
C MET A 135 0.41 -13.88 -3.80
N HIS A 136 1.00 -13.46 -2.68
CA HIS A 136 2.03 -12.41 -2.65
C HIS A 136 3.36 -12.97 -3.14
N GLU A 137 3.88 -13.99 -2.45
CA GLU A 137 5.18 -14.56 -2.81
C GLU A 137 5.13 -15.24 -4.19
N GLY A 138 4.00 -15.90 -4.51
CA GLY A 138 3.78 -16.48 -5.82
C GLY A 138 3.79 -15.43 -6.93
N SER A 139 3.20 -14.24 -6.71
CA SER A 139 3.25 -13.14 -7.69
C SER A 139 4.67 -12.61 -7.86
N ALA A 140 5.37 -12.36 -6.76
CA ALA A 140 6.76 -11.90 -6.80
C ALA A 140 7.70 -12.89 -7.52
N ARG A 141 7.59 -14.19 -7.23
CA ARG A 141 8.43 -15.23 -7.88
C ARG A 141 8.21 -15.32 -9.39
N ARG A 142 6.97 -15.11 -9.86
CA ARG A 142 6.61 -15.17 -11.29
C ARG A 142 6.91 -13.89 -12.06
N ALA A 143 7.00 -12.75 -11.38
CA ALA A 143 7.22 -11.46 -12.03
C ALA A 143 8.63 -11.35 -12.61
N ASP A 144 8.79 -10.75 -13.77
CA ASP A 144 10.11 -10.55 -14.40
C ASP A 144 10.97 -9.59 -13.57
N ALA A 145 10.36 -8.56 -12.99
CA ALA A 145 10.98 -7.65 -12.03
C ALA A 145 10.10 -7.42 -10.78
N VAL A 146 10.74 -7.11 -9.67
CA VAL A 146 10.11 -6.79 -8.38
C VAL A 146 10.59 -5.44 -7.90
N VAL A 147 9.65 -4.54 -7.62
CA VAL A 147 9.92 -3.23 -7.01
C VAL A 147 9.63 -3.30 -5.52
N VAL A 148 10.51 -2.71 -4.71
CA VAL A 148 10.37 -2.64 -3.24
C VAL A 148 10.72 -1.25 -2.72
N PRO A 149 10.14 -0.80 -1.59
CA PRO A 149 10.34 0.57 -1.09
C PRO A 149 11.75 0.86 -0.58
N SER A 150 12.52 -0.16 -0.23
CA SER A 150 13.76 0.05 0.51
C SER A 150 14.74 -1.10 0.32
N GLN A 151 16.00 -0.82 0.62
CA GLN A 151 17.05 -1.84 0.67
C GLN A 151 16.77 -2.90 1.75
N PHE A 152 16.05 -2.55 2.82
CA PHE A 152 15.61 -3.50 3.84
C PHE A 152 14.67 -4.56 3.23
N VAL A 153 13.60 -4.12 2.55
CA VAL A 153 12.65 -5.05 1.92
C VAL A 153 13.32 -5.80 0.77
N ARG A 154 14.25 -5.17 0.03
CA ARG A 154 15.04 -5.85 -1.01
C ARG A 154 15.81 -7.05 -0.47
N ARG A 155 16.56 -6.86 0.62
CA ARG A 155 17.29 -7.96 1.27
C ARG A 155 16.34 -9.05 1.73
N ALA A 156 15.23 -8.67 2.39
CA ALA A 156 14.23 -9.64 2.83
C ALA A 156 13.63 -10.45 1.66
N VAL A 157 13.34 -9.81 0.52
CA VAL A 157 12.84 -10.51 -0.68
C VAL A 157 13.87 -11.48 -1.23
N VAL A 158 15.14 -11.07 -1.36
CA VAL A 158 16.21 -11.96 -1.84
C VAL A 158 16.39 -13.15 -0.89
N GLU A 159 16.55 -12.89 0.41
CA GLU A 159 16.85 -13.92 1.42
C GLU A 159 15.67 -14.86 1.69
N ARG A 160 14.45 -14.32 1.80
CA ARG A 160 13.27 -15.09 2.23
C ARG A 160 12.51 -15.71 1.07
N LEU A 161 12.51 -15.07 -0.10
CA LEU A 161 11.79 -15.59 -1.27
C LEU A 161 12.69 -16.29 -2.29
N GLY A 162 14.01 -16.12 -2.17
CA GLY A 162 15.02 -16.73 -3.05
C GLY A 162 15.07 -16.09 -4.44
N LEU A 163 14.71 -14.81 -4.55
CA LEU A 163 14.76 -14.09 -5.82
C LEU A 163 16.18 -13.63 -6.15
N SER A 164 16.53 -13.65 -7.43
CA SER A 164 17.78 -13.09 -7.95
C SER A 164 17.86 -11.59 -7.60
N PRO A 165 18.97 -11.10 -6.99
CA PRO A 165 19.11 -9.69 -6.63
C PRO A 165 18.92 -8.71 -7.79
N GLU A 166 19.24 -9.13 -9.01
CA GLU A 166 19.18 -8.36 -10.25
C GLU A 166 17.73 -8.09 -10.69
N ARG A 167 16.78 -8.93 -10.23
CA ARG A 167 15.34 -8.78 -10.48
C ARG A 167 14.66 -7.91 -9.44
N VAL A 168 15.33 -7.55 -8.34
CA VAL A 168 14.72 -6.82 -7.22
C VAL A 168 15.29 -5.40 -7.16
N HIS A 169 14.44 -4.42 -7.44
CA HIS A 169 14.81 -3.02 -7.52
C HIS A 169 14.26 -2.26 -6.31
N ALA A 170 15.15 -1.68 -5.51
CA ALA A 170 14.76 -0.81 -4.41
C ALA A 170 14.49 0.59 -4.97
N ILE A 171 13.22 0.96 -5.07
CA ILE A 171 12.75 2.26 -5.53
C ILE A 171 11.88 2.84 -4.40
N PRO A 172 12.37 3.84 -3.65
CA PRO A 172 11.62 4.47 -2.58
C PRO A 172 10.31 5.11 -3.08
N TRP A 173 9.31 5.18 -2.20
CA TRP A 173 8.07 5.89 -2.51
C TRP A 173 8.33 7.38 -2.65
N GLY A 174 7.75 7.97 -3.69
CA GLY A 174 7.78 9.42 -3.90
C GLY A 174 6.98 10.16 -2.84
N ILE A 175 7.34 11.43 -2.66
CA ILE A 175 6.60 12.40 -1.86
C ILE A 175 6.30 13.60 -2.74
N ASP A 176 5.07 14.10 -2.65
CA ASP A 176 4.67 15.34 -3.30
C ASP A 176 5.23 16.52 -2.50
N HIS A 177 6.29 17.13 -3.01
CA HIS A 177 6.96 18.28 -2.39
C HIS A 177 6.19 19.60 -2.56
N GLY A 178 5.26 19.68 -3.51
CA GLY A 178 4.35 20.82 -3.61
C GLY A 178 3.32 20.81 -2.49
N ARG A 179 2.97 19.61 -2.02
CA ARG A 179 2.01 19.42 -0.93
C ARG A 179 2.64 19.28 0.45
N PHE A 180 3.78 18.61 0.57
CA PHE A 180 4.53 18.45 1.82
C PHE A 180 5.82 19.26 1.76
N SER A 181 5.81 20.41 2.42
CA SER A 181 6.97 21.27 2.60
C SER A 181 7.06 21.73 4.05
N PRO A 182 8.26 22.11 4.54
CA PRO A 182 8.38 22.71 5.87
C PRO A 182 7.56 24.01 5.95
N GLY A 183 6.61 24.07 6.88
CA GLY A 183 5.88 25.32 7.17
C GLY A 183 6.77 26.40 7.78
N ASP A 184 6.35 27.65 7.64
CA ASP A 184 7.01 28.87 8.14
C ASP A 184 6.50 29.33 9.52
N GLY A 185 5.42 28.73 10.02
CA GLY A 185 4.79 29.06 11.29
C GLY A 185 5.57 28.62 12.54
N SER A 186 5.24 29.24 13.67
CA SER A 186 5.73 28.80 14.98
C SER A 186 5.21 27.40 15.30
N ARG A 187 6.11 26.49 15.72
CA ARG A 187 5.73 25.12 16.05
C ARG A 187 5.16 25.06 17.47
N GLU A 188 3.93 24.58 17.61
CA GLU A 188 3.39 24.18 18.90
C GLU A 188 4.12 22.94 19.43
N GLY A 189 4.21 22.80 20.75
CA GLY A 189 4.89 21.70 21.42
C GLY A 189 4.03 20.44 21.47
N PHE A 190 3.95 19.69 20.37
CA PHE A 190 3.29 18.38 20.36
C PHE A 190 4.12 17.32 19.64
N LEU A 191 3.81 16.06 19.94
CA LEU A 191 4.31 14.89 19.23
C LEU A 191 3.21 14.35 18.32
N LEU A 192 3.54 14.06 17.06
CA LEU A 192 2.60 13.47 16.11
C LEU A 192 2.96 12.00 15.84
N TYR A 193 1.97 11.11 15.92
CA TYR A 193 2.12 9.70 15.54
C TYR A 193 1.04 9.25 14.55
N PRO A 194 1.31 9.31 13.23
CA PRO A 194 0.33 8.99 12.20
C PRO A 194 0.33 7.50 11.88
N ALA A 195 -0.38 6.72 12.71
CA ALA A 195 -0.45 5.27 12.56
C ALA A 195 -1.80 4.71 13.00
N ARG A 196 -2.28 3.71 12.25
CA ARG A 196 -3.33 2.81 12.75
C ARG A 196 -2.78 2.00 13.95
N PRO A 197 -3.61 1.62 14.94
CA PRO A 197 -3.17 0.90 16.14
C PRO A 197 -2.95 -0.60 15.88
N TRP A 198 -2.16 -0.90 14.84
CA TRP A 198 -1.72 -2.25 14.52
C TRP A 198 -0.61 -2.69 15.47
N PRO A 199 -0.54 -3.98 15.84
CA PRO A 199 0.45 -4.47 16.80
C PRO A 199 1.90 -4.11 16.44
N HIS A 200 2.28 -4.21 15.17
CA HIS A 200 3.63 -3.88 14.69
C HIS A 200 3.97 -2.38 14.72
N LYS A 201 3.00 -1.50 14.99
CA LYS A 201 3.23 -0.07 15.22
C LYS A 201 3.57 0.24 16.69
N ASN A 202 3.40 -0.73 17.59
CA ASN A 202 3.90 -0.67 18.96
C ASN A 202 3.51 0.60 19.73
N HIS A 203 2.20 0.90 19.75
CA HIS A 203 1.65 2.06 20.48
C HIS A 203 1.88 1.93 22.00
N GLU A 204 1.97 0.71 22.51
CA GLU A 204 2.29 0.43 23.92
C GLU A 204 3.64 1.04 24.32
N ARG A 205 4.71 0.73 23.56
CA ARG A 205 6.03 1.31 23.81
C ARG A 205 6.04 2.84 23.65
N LEU A 206 5.29 3.36 22.68
CA LEU A 206 5.14 4.82 22.49
C LEU A 206 4.53 5.46 23.74
N PHE A 207 3.48 4.86 24.31
CA PHE A 207 2.81 5.36 25.51
C PHE A 207 3.70 5.28 26.75
N GLU A 208 4.47 4.20 26.92
CA GLU A 208 5.46 4.09 28.00
C GLU A 208 6.50 5.23 27.92
N ALA A 209 7.08 5.45 26.73
CA ALA A 209 8.05 6.51 26.51
C ALA A 209 7.44 7.90 26.72
N PHE A 210 6.22 8.11 26.25
CA PHE A 210 5.50 9.38 26.41
C PHE A 210 5.20 9.68 27.89
N ALA A 211 4.80 8.67 28.67
CA ALA A 211 4.55 8.83 30.10
C ALA A 211 5.82 9.22 30.89
N LEU A 212 7.00 8.73 30.48
CA LEU A 212 8.27 9.17 31.06
C LEU A 212 8.55 10.64 30.72
N LEU A 213 8.39 11.01 29.45
CA LEU A 213 8.65 12.37 28.98
C LEU A 213 7.73 13.40 29.65
N ARG A 214 6.47 13.06 29.89
CA ARG A 214 5.51 13.95 30.57
C ARG A 214 5.82 14.21 32.04
N ARG A 215 6.70 13.42 32.69
CA ARG A 215 7.17 13.74 34.05
C ARG A 215 8.01 15.00 34.08
N GLU A 216 8.73 15.28 33.00
CA GLU A 216 9.58 16.46 32.84
C GLU A 216 8.88 17.58 32.04
N ARG A 217 7.96 17.20 31.14
CA ARG A 217 7.18 18.11 30.28
C ARG A 217 5.68 17.82 30.36
N PRO A 218 5.00 18.19 31.46
CA PRO A 218 3.60 17.85 31.70
C PRO A 218 2.64 18.46 30.66
N GLU A 219 3.04 19.56 30.01
CA GLU A 219 2.31 20.26 28.96
C GLU A 219 2.36 19.57 27.58
N LEU A 220 3.27 18.61 27.39
CA LEU A 220 3.48 17.96 26.10
C LEU A 220 2.28 17.08 25.73
N GLU A 221 1.78 17.25 24.50
CA GLU A 221 0.69 16.46 23.94
C GLU A 221 1.21 15.42 22.94
N LEU A 222 0.60 14.24 22.92
CA LEU A 222 0.77 13.23 21.88
C LEU A 222 -0.49 13.12 21.04
N VAL A 223 -0.41 13.52 19.77
CA VAL A 223 -1.50 13.47 18.81
C VAL A 223 -1.40 12.20 17.97
N LEU A 224 -2.43 11.36 18.03
CA LEU A 224 -2.56 10.15 17.21
C LEU A 224 -3.50 10.41 16.03
N THR A 225 -3.02 10.11 14.82
CA THR A 225 -3.86 10.08 13.62
C THR A 225 -3.85 8.68 12.99
N GLY A 226 -4.85 8.38 12.16
CA GLY A 226 -5.10 7.06 11.59
C GLY A 226 -6.43 6.44 12.05
N GLY A 227 -6.99 5.55 11.22
CA GLY A 227 -8.23 4.85 11.56
C GLY A 227 -8.05 3.74 12.60
N GLY A 228 -9.13 3.38 13.30
CA GLY A 228 -9.17 2.22 14.19
C GLY A 228 -8.82 2.47 15.67
N HIS A 229 -8.69 3.74 16.06
CA HIS A 229 -8.47 4.15 17.46
C HIS A 229 -9.74 4.26 18.30
N ALA A 230 -10.93 4.28 17.67
CA ALA A 230 -12.21 4.45 18.36
C ALA A 230 -12.41 3.39 19.47
N GLY A 231 -12.77 3.86 20.67
CA GLY A 231 -13.02 3.01 21.84
C GLY A 231 -11.77 2.42 22.51
N ARG A 232 -10.56 2.80 22.09
CA ARG A 232 -9.32 2.38 22.76
C ARG A 232 -8.99 3.34 23.90
N PRO A 233 -8.66 2.84 25.11
CA PRO A 233 -8.14 3.69 26.17
C PRO A 233 -6.79 4.25 25.75
N VAL A 234 -6.59 5.55 25.98
CA VAL A 234 -5.31 6.23 25.78
C VAL A 234 -4.84 6.86 27.10
N PRO A 235 -3.52 6.96 27.35
CA PRO A 235 -3.00 7.66 28.51
C PRO A 235 -3.39 9.14 28.56
N GLU A 236 -3.22 9.75 29.72
CA GLU A 236 -3.36 11.20 29.87
C GLU A 236 -2.38 11.96 28.94
N GLY A 237 -2.83 13.07 28.36
CA GLY A 237 -2.04 13.88 27.43
C GLY A 237 -1.98 13.32 26.01
N VAL A 238 -2.74 12.26 25.71
CA VAL A 238 -2.88 11.71 24.36
C VAL A 238 -4.20 12.13 23.75
N THR A 239 -4.14 12.75 22.58
CA THR A 239 -5.31 13.15 21.78
C THR A 239 -5.43 12.26 20.55
N VAL A 240 -6.61 11.70 20.32
CA VAL A 240 -6.90 10.89 19.13
C VAL A 240 -7.74 11.71 18.16
N LYS A 241 -7.14 12.09 17.02
CA LYS A 241 -7.87 12.75 15.94
C LYS A 241 -8.50 11.79 14.93
N GLY A 242 -8.09 10.52 14.93
CA GLY A 242 -8.60 9.52 13.99
C GLY A 242 -8.09 9.78 12.56
N LEU A 243 -8.92 9.47 11.54
CA LEU A 243 -8.59 9.80 10.15
C LEU A 243 -8.80 11.30 9.91
N VAL A 244 -7.68 12.01 9.71
CA VAL A 244 -7.67 13.43 9.33
C VAL A 244 -7.69 13.57 7.81
N SER A 245 -8.16 14.71 7.32
CA SER A 245 -8.17 14.97 5.88
C SER A 245 -6.76 15.17 5.34
N ALA A 246 -6.66 15.06 4.02
CA ALA A 246 -5.47 15.39 3.26
C ALA A 246 -4.95 16.81 3.53
N ASP A 247 -5.87 17.77 3.67
CA ASP A 247 -5.61 19.20 3.84
C ASP A 247 -5.21 19.53 5.28
N GLU A 248 -5.84 18.89 6.27
CA GLU A 248 -5.46 19.04 7.68
C GLU A 248 -4.07 18.46 7.97
N LEU A 249 -3.64 17.43 7.24
CA LEU A 249 -2.30 16.85 7.43
C LEU A 249 -1.18 17.76 6.93
N VAL A 250 -1.48 18.70 6.03
CA VAL A 250 -0.49 19.56 5.36
C VAL A 250 -0.57 21.02 5.81
N SER A 251 -1.63 21.40 6.53
CA SER A 251 -1.79 22.69 7.20
C SER A 251 -0.90 22.79 8.43
#